data_AF-A0A0N9NRE6-F1
#
_entry.id   AF-A0A0N9NRE6-F1
#
_cell.length_a   1.000
_cell.length_b   1.000
_cell.length_c   1.000
_cell.angle_alpha   90.00
_cell.angle_beta   90.00
_cell.angle_gamma   90.00
#
_symmetry.space_group_name_H-M   'P 1'
#
loop_
_entity.id
_entity.type
_entity.pdbx_description
1 polymer ?
#
loop_
_entity_poly.entity_id
_entity_poly.type
_entity_poly.pdbx_seq_one_letter_code
_entity_poly.pdbx_strand_id
1 'polypeptide(L)'
;MRVKSIKLTNFKKFKDEHFEFNDDVNIFVGDNNAGKSTILEALEIVLNYSYRGRPFNSEFTPDIFNKDAVQLFLASDKSAMQGCFDLKNGLFD
;
A
#
# COMPACT_ATOMS: atom_id res chain seq x y z
N MET A 1 8.84 5.59 21.05
CA MET A 1 9.05 5.46 19.59
C MET A 1 8.46 6.69 18.92
N ARG A 2 9.12 7.25 17.89
CA ARG A 2 8.58 8.36 17.09
C ARG A 2 8.68 8.00 15.60
N VAL A 3 7.64 8.29 14.83
CA VAL A 3 7.64 8.11 13.38
C VAL A 3 8.14 9.40 12.76
N LYS A 4 9.26 9.35 12.02
CA LYS A 4 9.84 10.55 11.38
C LYS A 4 9.15 10.88 10.06
N SER A 5 8.86 9.87 9.26
CA SER A 5 8.18 10.03 7.99
C SER A 5 7.54 8.72 7.54
N ILE A 6 6.66 8.81 6.55
CA ILE A 6 6.09 7.66 5.84
C ILE A 6 6.09 7.93 4.33
N LYS A 7 6.53 6.93 3.55
CA LYS A 7 6.47 6.94 2.08
C LYS A 7 5.37 5.98 1.64
N LEU A 8 4.42 6.48 0.84
CA LEU A 8 3.31 5.72 0.30
C LEU A 8 3.43 5.68 -1.21
N THR A 9 3.67 4.49 -1.76
CA THR A 9 3.78 4.26 -3.21
C THR A 9 2.73 3.26 -3.64
N ASN A 10 1.93 3.64 -4.64
CA ASN A 10 0.81 2.87 -5.16
C ASN A 10 -0.13 2.32 -4.06
N PHE A 11 -0.41 3.13 -3.03
CA PHE A 11 -1.23 2.76 -1.88
C PHE A 11 -2.55 3.56 -1.85
N LYS A 12 -3.66 2.88 -2.10
CA LYS A 12 -5.00 3.45 -2.25
C LYS A 12 -4.97 4.71 -3.14
N LYS A 13 -5.39 5.87 -2.65
CA LYS A 13 -5.39 7.08 -3.48
C LYS A 13 -4.00 7.68 -3.75
N PHE A 14 -2.96 7.27 -3.02
CA PHE A 14 -1.62 7.83 -3.16
C PHE A 14 -0.81 7.03 -4.19
N LYS A 15 -0.36 7.71 -5.24
CA LYS A 15 0.53 7.11 -6.25
C LYS A 15 1.98 7.13 -5.79
N ASP A 16 2.44 8.30 -5.35
CA ASP A 16 3.76 8.47 -4.79
C ASP A 16 3.77 9.70 -3.88
N GLU A 17 3.63 9.48 -2.58
CA GLU A 17 3.57 10.55 -1.59
C GLU A 17 4.54 10.30 -0.45
N HIS A 18 5.15 11.36 0.05
CA HIS A 18 6.04 11.31 1.20
C HIS A 18 5.57 12.34 2.23
N PHE A 19 5.29 11.88 3.44
CA PHE A 19 4.85 12.72 4.54
C PHE A 19 5.93 12.74 5.61
N GLU A 20 6.42 13.93 5.94
CA GLU A 20 7.27 14.17 7.09
C GLU A 20 6.40 14.53 8.30
N PHE A 21 6.75 13.99 9.46
CA PHE A 21 6.02 14.25 10.71
C PHE A 21 6.82 15.18 11.61
N ASN A 22 6.10 16.08 12.28
CA ASN A 22 6.63 16.90 13.35
C ASN A 22 6.94 16.05 14.58
N ASP A 23 7.88 16.53 15.39
CA ASP A 23 8.31 15.88 16.64
C ASP A 23 7.29 15.91 17.78
N ASP A 24 6.28 16.77 17.66
CA ASP A 24 5.23 16.99 18.65
C ASP A 24 3.86 16.55 18.10
N VAL A 25 2.97 17.49 17.77
CA VAL A 25 1.63 17.17 17.27
C VAL A 25 1.55 17.26 15.74
N ASN A 26 0.95 16.24 15.13
CA ASN A 26 0.66 16.19 13.69
C ASN A 26 -0.85 16.26 13.47
N ILE A 27 -1.31 17.22 12.67
CA ILE A 27 -2.74 17.44 12.41
C ILE A 27 -3.00 17.26 10.90
N PHE A 28 -3.86 16.31 10.56
CA PHE A 28 -4.27 16.07 9.17
C PHE A 28 -5.60 16.78 8.90
N VAL A 29 -5.60 17.76 8.00
CA VAL A 29 -6.79 18.55 7.63
C VAL A 29 -7.09 18.37 6.14
N GLY A 30 -8.37 18.38 5.78
CA GLY A 30 -8.84 18.26 4.41
C GLY A 30 -10.24 17.65 4.34
N ASP A 31 -10.80 17.54 3.15
CA ASP A 31 -12.15 17.02 2.94
C ASP A 31 -12.27 15.51 3.18
N ASN A 32 -13.51 15.03 3.24
CA ASN A 32 -13.77 13.59 3.18
C ASN A 32 -13.13 12.99 1.93
N ASN A 33 -12.60 11.78 2.06
CA ASN A 33 -11.82 11.10 1.01
C ASN A 33 -10.51 11.80 0.58
N ALA A 34 -10.06 12.84 1.28
CA ALA A 34 -8.75 13.47 1.01
C ALA A 34 -7.54 12.57 1.32
N GLY A 35 -7.72 11.42 1.98
CA GLY A 35 -6.62 10.47 2.28
C GLY A 35 -6.10 10.49 3.71
N LYS A 36 -6.70 11.31 4.57
CA LYS A 36 -6.32 11.42 5.98
C LYS A 36 -6.35 10.05 6.70
N SER A 37 -7.46 9.32 6.59
CA SER A 37 -7.59 7.96 7.13
C SER A 37 -6.62 6.98 6.48
N THR A 38 -6.29 7.17 5.20
CA THR A 38 -5.34 6.31 4.47
C THR A 38 -3.93 6.40 5.05
N ILE A 39 -3.49 7.58 5.51
CA ILE A 39 -2.19 7.75 6.18
C ILE A 39 -2.18 6.95 7.50
N LEU A 40 -3.26 7.06 8.30
CA LEU A 40 -3.39 6.34 9.57
C LEU A 40 -3.47 4.82 9.36
N GLU A 41 -4.19 4.36 8.34
CA GLU A 41 -4.27 2.94 7.98
C GLU A 41 -2.90 2.39 7.54
N ALA A 42 -2.11 3.16 6.79
CA ALA A 42 -0.75 2.75 6.42
C ALA A 42 0.14 2.62 7.66
N LEU A 43 0.05 3.55 8.61
CA LEU A 43 0.76 3.48 9.89
C LEU A 43 0.33 2.24 10.70
N GLU A 44 -0.96 1.94 10.76
CA GLU A 44 -1.48 0.74 11.43
C GLU A 44 -0.87 -0.54 10.84
N ILE A 45 -0.84 -0.65 9.52
CA ILE A 45 -0.30 -1.82 8.82
C ILE A 45 1.18 -2.01 9.14
N VAL A 46 2.00 -0.97 9.00
CA VAL A 46 3.46 -1.12 9.13
C VAL A 46 3.92 -1.25 10.58
N LEU A 47 3.18 -0.67 11.53
CA LEU A 47 3.56 -0.71 12.95
C LEU A 47 2.98 -1.91 13.68
N ASN A 48 1.77 -2.34 13.32
CA ASN A 48 1.02 -3.36 14.07
C ASN A 48 0.72 -4.63 13.26
N TYR A 49 1.03 -4.66 11.96
CA TYR A 49 0.61 -5.73 11.05
C TYR A 49 -0.92 -5.97 11.09
N SER A 50 -1.68 -4.89 11.28
CA SER A 50 -3.14 -4.89 11.33
C SER A 50 -3.73 -3.82 10.40
N TYR A 51 -4.97 -4.03 10.02
CA TYR A 51 -5.73 -3.08 9.22
C TYR A 51 -7.18 -3.06 9.69
N ARG A 52 -7.62 -1.89 10.17
CA ARG A 52 -8.96 -1.68 10.75
C ARG A 52 -9.28 -2.67 11.88
N GLY A 53 -8.28 -2.96 12.72
CA GLY A 53 -8.40 -3.86 13.87
C GLY A 53 -8.45 -5.36 13.52
N ARG A 54 -8.17 -5.74 12.27
CA ARG A 54 -8.03 -7.15 11.85
C ARG A 54 -6.60 -7.45 11.42
N PRO A 55 -6.13 -8.71 11.55
CA PRO A 55 -4.83 -9.12 11.03
C PRO A 55 -4.68 -8.79 9.54
N PHE A 56 -3.53 -8.20 9.16
CA PHE A 56 -3.36 -7.65 7.81
C PHE A 56 -3.38 -8.71 6.70
N ASN A 57 -2.92 -9.92 6.98
CA ASN A 57 -2.92 -11.03 6.03
C ASN A 57 -4.31 -11.34 5.46
N SER A 58 -5.37 -11.19 6.26
CA SER A 58 -6.76 -11.40 5.83
C SER A 58 -7.32 -10.25 5.00
N GLU A 59 -6.67 -9.08 5.05
CA GLU A 59 -7.13 -7.84 4.42
C GLU A 59 -6.26 -7.43 3.23
N PHE A 60 -5.23 -8.21 2.90
CA PHE A 60 -4.34 -7.94 1.79
C PHE A 60 -5.00 -8.28 0.46
N THR A 61 -5.82 -7.35 -0.05
CA THR A 61 -6.54 -7.46 -1.32
C THR A 61 -6.08 -6.39 -2.32
N PRO A 62 -6.41 -6.54 -3.62
CA PRO A 62 -6.09 -5.54 -4.64
C PRO A 62 -6.58 -4.11 -4.33
N ASP A 63 -7.61 -3.96 -3.49
CA ASP A 63 -8.19 -2.65 -3.14
C ASP A 63 -7.28 -1.76 -2.30
N ILE A 64 -6.23 -2.34 -1.71
CA ILE A 64 -5.17 -1.59 -1.02
C ILE A 64 -4.26 -0.87 -2.01
N PHE A 65 -4.16 -1.35 -3.25
CA PHE A 65 -3.31 -0.75 -4.26
C PHE A 65 -3.98 0.45 -4.90
N ASN A 66 -3.15 1.35 -5.43
CA ASN A 66 -3.65 2.45 -6.23
C ASN A 66 -4.35 1.94 -7.48
N LYS A 67 -5.57 2.44 -7.71
CA LYS A 67 -6.41 2.00 -8.81
C LYS A 67 -5.70 2.15 -10.16
N ASP A 68 -5.01 3.25 -10.39
CA ASP A 68 -4.34 3.51 -11.66
C ASP A 68 -3.13 2.59 -11.85
N ALA A 69 -2.39 2.31 -10.77
CA ALA A 69 -1.31 1.32 -10.79
C ALA A 69 -1.82 -0.09 -11.14
N VAL A 70 -2.96 -0.49 -10.57
CA VAL A 70 -3.61 -1.76 -10.92
C VAL A 70 -4.03 -1.77 -12.39
N GLN A 71 -4.64 -0.69 -12.90
CA GLN A 71 -5.03 -0.62 -14.32
C GLN A 71 -3.82 -0.68 -15.26
N LEU A 72 -2.74 0.02 -14.93
CA LEU A 72 -1.48 -0.03 -15.69
C LEU A 72 -0.92 -1.45 -15.73
N PHE A 73 -0.89 -2.14 -14.59
CA PHE A 73 -0.46 -3.54 -14.53
C PHE A 73 -1.36 -4.46 -15.36
N LEU A 74 -2.68 -4.32 -15.27
CA LEU A 74 -3.63 -5.15 -16.01
C LEU A 74 -3.52 -4.95 -17.53
N ALA A 75 -3.22 -3.73 -17.97
CA ALA A 75 -3.04 -3.36 -19.38
C ALA A 75 -1.63 -3.62 -19.92
N SER A 76 -0.64 -3.84 -19.05
CA SER A 76 0.74 -4.14 -19.46
C SER A 76 0.86 -5.49 -20.18
N ASP A 77 1.89 -5.62 -21.02
CA ASP A 77 2.25 -6.89 -21.63
C ASP A 77 2.79 -7.86 -20.56
N LYS A 78 2.11 -9.00 -20.42
CA LYS A 78 2.41 -10.03 -19.41
C LYS A 78 3.34 -11.11 -19.95
N SER A 79 3.77 -11.00 -21.21
CA SER A 79 4.71 -11.94 -21.85
C SER A 79 5.98 -12.14 -21.01
N ALA A 80 6.48 -11.09 -20.36
CA ALA A 80 7.64 -11.14 -19.48
C ALA A 80 7.41 -11.90 -18.15
N MET A 81 6.16 -11.99 -17.66
CA MET A 81 5.83 -12.79 -16.46
C MET A 81 5.61 -14.28 -16.79
N GLN A 82 5.33 -14.61 -18.05
CA GLN A 82 5.10 -15.99 -18.49
C GLN A 82 6.35 -16.87 -18.35
N GLY A 83 7.55 -16.28 -18.31
CA GLY A 83 8.82 -16.99 -18.10
C GLY A 83 9.26 -17.17 -16.63
N CYS A 84 8.64 -16.45 -15.69
CA CYS A 84 9.01 -16.50 -14.25
C CYS A 84 8.02 -17.32 -13.41
N PHE A 85 6.84 -17.64 -13.96
CA PHE A 85 5.80 -18.42 -13.28
C PHE A 85 5.47 -19.69 -14.07
N ASP A 86 6.44 -20.60 -14.15
CA ASP A 86 6.14 -21.99 -14.51
C ASP A 86 5.71 -22.76 -13.24
N LEU A 87 4.56 -22.37 -12.68
CA LEU A 87 3.91 -23.06 -11.55
C LEU A 87 3.41 -24.47 -11.92
N LYS A 88 3.68 -24.96 -13.13
CA LYS A 88 3.27 -26.30 -13.55
C LYS A 88 4.18 -27.42 -13.04
N ASN A 89 5.41 -27.13 -12.60
CA ASN A 89 6.38 -28.21 -12.33
C ASN A 89 7.07 -28.21 -10.95
N GLY A 90 6.70 -27.31 -10.02
CA GLY A 90 7.06 -27.48 -8.59
C GLY A 90 8.57 -27.66 -8.29
N LEU A 91 9.45 -27.15 -9.14
CA LEU A 91 10.89 -27.17 -8.94
C LEU A 91 11.37 -25.73 -9.04
N PHE A 92 11.87 -25.22 -7.93
CA PHE A 92 12.72 -24.03 -7.91
C PHE A 92 14.12 -24.49 -8.31
N ASP A 93 14.69 -23.86 -9.35
CA ASP A 93 16.14 -23.86 -9.55
C ASP A 93 16.84 -23.02 -8.46
#